data_AF-A0A8T3RDR0-F1
#
_entry.id   AF-A0A8T3RDR0-F1
#
_cell.length_a   1.000
_cell.length_b   1.000
_cell.length_c   1.000
_cell.angle_alpha   90.00
_cell.angle_beta   90.00
_cell.angle_gamma   90.00
#
_symmetry.space_group_name_H-M   'P 1'
#
loop_
_entity.id
_entity.type
_entity.pdbx_description
1 polymer ?
#
loop_
_entity_poly.entity_id
_entity_poly.type
_entity_poly.pdbx_seq_one_letter_code
_entity_poly.pdbx_strand_id
1 'polypeptide(L)'
;MQVYVDGIGILGPGFAGWPASRAVLAGEAPWPGGETEEPSAAILPPNERRRSSALVRWAMQVAEEAIRHADQDPRALATVFASSGGETGVLDQIC
;
A
#
# COMPACT_ATOMS: atom_id res chain seq x y z
N MET A 1 -5.51 4.78 27.62
CA MET A 1 -4.49 4.48 26.60
C MET A 1 -4.72 5.44 25.45
N GLN A 2 -3.66 6.08 24.94
CA GLN A 2 -3.73 7.01 23.80
C GLN A 2 -2.94 6.39 22.64
N VAL A 3 -3.44 6.55 21.42
CA VAL A 3 -2.84 6.02 20.19
C VAL A 3 -2.79 7.12 19.15
N TYR A 4 -1.76 7.10 18.32
CA TYR A 4 -1.48 8.09 17.29
C TYR A 4 -1.17 7.39 15.96
N VAL A 5 -1.26 8.15 14.87
CA VAL A 5 -0.89 7.69 13.53
C VAL A 5 0.38 8.43 13.12
N ASP A 6 1.50 7.73 13.17
CA ASP A 6 2.82 8.31 12.87
C ASP A 6 3.14 8.27 11.36
N GLY A 7 2.49 7.39 10.61
CA GLY A 7 2.71 7.27 9.17
C GLY A 7 1.53 6.63 8.45
N ILE A 8 1.29 7.09 7.23
CA ILE A 8 0.24 6.59 6.34
C ILE A 8 0.87 6.28 5.00
N GLY A 9 0.50 5.14 4.42
CA GLY A 9 0.78 4.80 3.03
C GLY A 9 -0.52 4.48 2.31
N ILE A 10 -0.61 4.89 1.05
CA ILE A 10 -1.82 4.73 0.24
C ILE A 10 -1.46 4.51 -1.22
N LEU A 11 -2.16 3.58 -1.85
CA LEU A 11 -2.10 3.31 -3.27
C LEU A 11 -3.51 3.01 -3.76
N GLY A 12 -3.89 3.61 -4.87
CA GLY A 12 -5.19 3.38 -5.48
C GLY A 12 -5.43 4.24 -6.73
N PRO A 13 -6.60 4.10 -7.36
CA PRO A 13 -7.00 4.90 -8.52
C PRO A 13 -6.93 6.40 -8.20
N GLY A 14 -6.01 7.13 -8.85
CA GLY A 14 -5.80 8.56 -8.58
C GLY A 14 -5.09 8.87 -7.26
N PHE A 15 -4.51 7.87 -6.59
CA PHE A 15 -3.78 7.99 -5.32
C PHE A 15 -2.38 7.38 -5.45
N ALA A 16 -1.40 8.21 -5.80
CA ALA A 16 0.01 7.85 -5.90
C ALA A 16 0.78 8.31 -4.65
N GLY A 17 0.52 7.66 -3.52
CA GLY A 17 1.16 7.96 -2.25
C GLY A 17 0.46 9.05 -1.42
N TRP A 18 0.78 9.07 -0.13
CA TRP A 18 0.12 9.88 0.89
C TRP A 18 0.22 11.40 0.66
N PRO A 19 1.39 11.98 0.31
CA PRO A 19 1.49 13.43 0.13
C PRO A 19 0.55 13.99 -0.94
N ALA A 20 0.42 13.29 -2.08
CA ALA A 20 -0.49 13.68 -3.16
C ALA A 20 -1.96 13.40 -2.81
N SER A 21 -2.21 12.31 -2.08
CA SER A 21 -3.57 11.87 -1.74
C SER A 21 -4.22 12.71 -0.64
N ARG A 22 -3.43 13.31 0.26
CA ARG A 22 -3.94 14.04 1.43
C ARG A 22 -4.88 15.18 1.06
N ALA A 23 -4.53 16.01 0.06
CA ALA A 23 -5.37 17.13 -0.35
C ALA A 23 -6.72 16.67 -0.94
N VAL A 24 -6.70 15.58 -1.71
CA VAL A 24 -7.92 14.99 -2.27
C VAL A 24 -8.80 14.42 -1.16
N LEU A 25 -8.23 13.67 -0.22
CA LEU A 25 -8.96 13.07 0.91
C LEU A 25 -9.46 14.11 1.92
N ALA A 26 -8.78 15.25 2.03
CA ALA A 26 -9.21 16.40 2.84
C ALA A 26 -10.30 17.25 2.15
N GLY A 27 -10.63 16.98 0.88
CA GLY A 27 -11.58 17.77 0.10
C GLY A 27 -11.02 19.10 -0.41
N GLU A 28 -9.70 19.29 -0.35
CA GLU A 28 -8.99 20.49 -0.78
C GLU A 28 -8.69 20.46 -2.29
N ALA A 29 -8.71 19.27 -2.91
CA ALA A 29 -8.52 19.07 -4.34
C ALA A 29 -9.54 18.04 -4.90
N PRO A 30 -9.95 18.16 -6.17
CA PRO A 30 -10.81 17.16 -6.79
C PRO A 30 -10.07 15.82 -6.96
N TRP A 31 -10.81 14.71 -6.87
CA TRP A 31 -10.25 13.39 -7.17
C TRP A 31 -9.96 13.27 -8.67
N PRO A 32 -8.69 13.03 -9.07
CA PRO A 32 -8.32 13.00 -10.48
C PRO A 32 -8.81 11.74 -11.21
N GLY A 33 -9.22 10.70 -10.49
CA GLY A 33 -9.48 9.38 -11.07
C GLY A 33 -8.21 8.75 -11.67
N GLY A 34 -8.39 7.79 -12.59
CA GLY A 34 -7.31 7.12 -13.30
C GLY A 34 -7.07 5.68 -12.85
N GLU A 35 -6.10 5.03 -13.46
CA GLU A 35 -5.67 3.68 -13.08
C GLU A 35 -4.80 3.71 -11.83
N THR A 36 -4.68 2.58 -11.15
CA THR A 36 -3.70 2.46 -10.07
C THR A 36 -2.34 2.14 -10.66
N GLU A 37 -1.31 2.82 -10.16
CA GLU A 37 0.07 2.50 -10.53
C GLU A 37 0.42 1.06 -10.11
N GLU A 38 1.14 0.36 -10.98
CA GLU A 38 1.63 -0.98 -10.70
C GLU A 38 2.62 -0.91 -9.53
N PRO A 39 2.44 -1.71 -8.46
CA PRO A 39 3.29 -1.61 -7.29
C PRO A 39 4.70 -2.13 -7.58
N SER A 40 5.69 -1.31 -7.25
CA SER A 40 7.12 -1.64 -7.35
C SER A 40 7.58 -2.61 -6.25
N ALA A 41 6.94 -2.55 -5.07
CA ALA A 41 7.25 -3.34 -3.87
C ALA A 41 8.76 -3.48 -3.61
N ALA A 42 9.51 -2.37 -3.63
CA ALA A 42 10.97 -2.37 -3.61
C ALA A 42 11.57 -2.93 -2.30
N ILE A 43 10.82 -2.89 -1.20
CA ILE A 43 11.18 -3.53 0.07
C ILE A 43 11.38 -5.06 -0.05
N LEU A 44 10.73 -5.71 -1.02
CA LEU A 44 10.90 -7.15 -1.26
C LEU A 44 12.16 -7.42 -2.07
N PRO A 45 13.01 -8.39 -1.68
CA PRO A 45 14.10 -8.81 -2.53
C PRO A 45 13.58 -9.38 -3.86
N PRO A 46 14.39 -9.37 -4.94
CA PRO A 46 13.91 -9.68 -6.29
C PRO A 46 13.21 -11.02 -6.44
N ASN A 47 13.66 -12.06 -5.72
CA ASN A 47 13.10 -13.40 -5.81
C ASN A 47 11.71 -13.50 -5.16
N GLU A 48 11.57 -12.90 -3.97
CA GLU A 48 10.32 -12.78 -3.23
C GLU A 48 9.34 -11.94 -4.02
N ARG A 49 9.78 -10.76 -4.49
CA ARG A 49 8.97 -9.85 -5.31
C ARG A 49 8.41 -10.52 -6.56
N ARG A 50 9.21 -11.34 -7.25
CA ARG A 50 8.77 -12.08 -8.44
C ARG A 50 7.70 -13.14 -8.12
N ARG A 51 7.72 -13.70 -6.91
CA ARG A 51 6.77 -14.75 -6.46
C ARG A 51 5.54 -14.17 -5.77
N SER A 52 5.57 -12.90 -5.39
CA SER A 52 4.46 -12.21 -4.76
C SER A 52 3.34 -11.92 -5.75
N SER A 53 2.12 -12.14 -5.31
CA SER A 53 0.91 -11.72 -6.01
C SER A 53 0.80 -10.19 -6.10
N ALA A 54 -0.18 -9.70 -6.86
CA ALA A 54 -0.48 -8.28 -6.92
C ALA A 54 -0.82 -7.74 -5.51
N LEU A 55 -1.78 -8.34 -4.80
CA LEU A 55 -2.20 -7.84 -3.48
C LEU A 55 -1.03 -7.77 -2.48
N VAL A 56 -0.13 -8.76 -2.47
CA VAL A 56 1.05 -8.73 -1.60
C VAL A 56 1.96 -7.57 -1.98
N ARG A 57 2.20 -7.33 -3.28
CA ARG A 57 3.03 -6.20 -3.73
C ARG A 57 2.40 -4.84 -3.38
N TRP A 58 1.07 -4.71 -3.49
CA TRP A 58 0.34 -3.53 -3.02
C TRP A 58 0.52 -3.31 -1.52
N ALA A 59 0.27 -4.35 -0.72
CA ALA A 59 0.41 -4.30 0.73
C ALA A 59 1.83 -3.90 1.17
N MET A 60 2.86 -4.45 0.51
CA MET A 60 4.25 -4.13 0.82
C MET A 60 4.62 -2.71 0.42
N GLN A 61 4.12 -2.19 -0.71
CA GLN A 61 4.37 -0.80 -1.11
C GLN A 61 3.74 0.20 -0.14
N VAL A 62 2.47 0.01 0.25
CA VAL A 62 1.82 0.94 1.19
C VAL A 62 2.40 0.82 2.61
N ALA A 63 2.81 -0.38 3.03
CA ALA A 63 3.52 -0.56 4.29
C ALA A 63 4.88 0.14 4.28
N GLU A 64 5.65 0.02 3.19
CA GLU A 64 6.94 0.71 3.05
C GLU A 64 6.79 2.23 3.13
N GLU A 65 5.77 2.80 2.47
CA GLU A 65 5.47 4.22 2.55
C GLU A 65 5.08 4.65 3.98
N ALA A 66 4.19 3.90 4.63
CA ALA A 66 3.77 4.22 5.99
C ALA A 66 4.94 4.20 6.99
N ILE A 67 5.80 3.18 6.90
CA ILE A 67 6.98 3.05 7.77
C ILE A 67 7.96 4.19 7.53
N ARG A 68 8.16 4.58 6.26
CA ARG A 68 9.02 5.72 5.90
C ARG A 68 8.49 7.03 6.47
N HIS A 69 7.18 7.26 6.45
CA HIS A 69 6.58 8.45 7.06
C HIS A 69 6.65 8.44 8.59
N ALA A 70 6.56 7.26 9.21
CA ALA A 70 6.68 7.09 10.66
C ALA A 70 8.14 7.16 11.17
N ASP A 71 9.13 7.10 10.28
CA ASP A 71 10.56 7.04 10.61
C ASP A 71 10.90 5.94 11.62
N GLN A 72 10.33 4.74 11.41
CA GLN A 72 10.51 3.58 12.30
C GLN A 72 11.34 2.49 11.62
N ASP A 73 12.03 1.67 12.44
CA ASP A 73 12.66 0.43 11.95
C ASP A 73 11.58 -0.62 11.66
N PRO A 74 11.44 -1.10 10.41
CA PRO A 74 10.50 -2.16 10.06
C PRO A 74 10.63 -3.42 10.93
N ARG A 75 11.82 -3.71 11.45
CA ARG A 75 12.10 -4.91 12.28
C ARG A 75 11.49 -4.82 13.69
N ALA A 76 11.14 -3.61 14.13
CA ALA A 76 10.57 -3.37 15.45
C ALA A 76 9.03 -3.34 15.46
N LEU A 77 8.38 -3.38 14.29
CA LEU A 77 6.95 -3.20 14.16
C LEU A 77 6.20 -4.53 14.17
N ALA A 78 5.17 -4.62 15.00
CA ALA A 78 4.17 -5.67 14.88
C ALA A 78 3.25 -5.37 13.69
N THR A 79 2.95 -6.39 12.89
CA THR A 79 2.18 -6.22 11.64
C THR A 79 0.90 -7.02 11.69
N VAL A 80 -0.21 -6.36 11.32
CA VAL A 80 -1.50 -7.01 11.06
C VAL A 80 -1.87 -6.70 9.62
N PHE A 81 -2.15 -7.74 8.84
CA PHE A 81 -2.63 -7.63 7.46
C PHE A 81 -4.06 -8.17 7.37
N ALA A 82 -4.93 -7.44 6.68
CA ALA A 82 -6.31 -7.83 6.44
C ALA A 82 -6.70 -7.53 4.98
N SER A 83 -7.50 -8.40 4.39
CA SER A 83 -8.07 -8.25 3.04
C SER A 83 -9.48 -8.83 3.03
N SER A 84 -10.38 -8.21 2.29
CA SER A 84 -11.77 -8.69 2.12
C SER A 84 -11.94 -9.63 0.93
N GLY A 85 -11.12 -9.51 -0.12
CA GLY A 85 -11.27 -10.25 -1.37
C GLY A 85 -10.20 -11.31 -1.65
N GLY A 86 -9.08 -11.28 -0.91
CA GLY A 86 -7.94 -12.14 -1.24
C GLY A 86 -7.42 -11.91 -2.67
N GLU A 87 -6.87 -12.95 -3.30
CA GLU A 87 -6.28 -12.89 -4.64
C GLU A 87 -7.31 -13.20 -5.74
N THR A 88 -8.25 -12.28 -5.98
CA THR A 88 -9.32 -12.50 -6.97
C THR A 88 -8.79 -12.72 -8.39
N GLY A 89 -7.69 -12.07 -8.78
CA GLY A 89 -7.07 -12.25 -10.09
C GLY A 89 -6.41 -13.63 -10.30
N VAL A 90 -5.96 -14.29 -9.23
CA VAL A 90 -5.46 -15.68 -9.31
C VAL A 90 -6.61 -16.66 -9.43
N LEU A 91 -7.72 -16.40 -8.73
CA LEU A 91 -8.93 -17.23 -8.80
C LEU A 91 -9.51 -17.26 -10.22
N ASP A 92 -9.49 -16.13 -10.93
CA ASP A 92 -9.96 -16.01 -12.32
C ASP A 92 -9.10 -16.83 -13.32
N GLN A 93 -7.81 -17.04 -13.04
CA GLN A 93 -6.87 -17.73 -13.93
C GLN A 93 -6.83 -19.26 -13.76
N ILE A 94 -7.54 -19.80 -12.77
CA ILE A 94 -7.54 -21.24 -12.45
C ILE A 94 -8.69 -21.99 -13.15
N CYS A 95 -9.64 -21.25 -13.75
CA CYS A 95 -10.72 -21.80 -14.58
C CYS A 95 -10.35 -21.83 -16.07
#